data_AF-A0A2U1M6J4-F1
#
_entry.id   AF-A0A2U1M6J4-F1
#
_cell.length_a   1.000
_cell.length_b   1.000
_cell.length_c   1.000
_cell.angle_alpha   90.00
_cell.angle_beta   90.00
_cell.angle_gamma   90.00
#
_symmetry.space_group_name_H-M   'P 1'
#
loop_
_entity.id
_entity.type
_entity.pdbx_description
1 polymer ?
#
loop_
_entity_poly.entity_id
_entity_poly.type
_entity_poly.pdbx_seq_one_letter_code
_entity_poly.pdbx_strand_id
1 'polypeptide(L)'
;MAVSSAACSVQTKVSDGLPEYLQNLVLMDLDPGTAKLAITLLGPFFSAFSFLFIARIVMSWYPKLPVGKFPYVVAYAPTEPILTLTRKVIPPLGGVDVTPVVWFGLISFLNEILVGPQGLLVLLSQQV
;
A
#
# COMPACT_ATOMS: atom_id res chain seq x y z
N MET A 1 45.47 -18.52 30.00
CA MET A 1 44.17 -18.90 30.59
C MET A 1 43.19 -17.80 30.19
N ALA A 2 42.54 -17.85 29.01
CA ALA A 2 41.24 -18.51 28.73
C ALA A 2 40.17 -17.99 29.71
N VAL A 3 39.05 -17.34 29.36
CA VAL A 3 37.96 -17.60 28.38
C VAL A 3 37.21 -16.23 28.26
N SER A 4 36.69 -15.71 27.15
CA SER A 4 35.48 -16.18 26.44
C SER A 4 35.21 -15.25 25.25
N SER A 5 35.54 -15.72 24.05
CA SER A 5 35.14 -15.12 22.76
C SER A 5 34.06 -16.03 22.19
N ALA A 6 32.79 -15.64 22.33
CA ALA A 6 31.65 -16.44 21.86
C ALA A 6 30.46 -15.58 21.37
N ALA A 7 30.72 -14.37 20.88
CA ALA A 7 29.68 -13.50 20.32
C ALA A 7 29.69 -13.43 18.77
N CYS A 8 30.55 -14.17 18.09
CA CYS A 8 30.75 -14.04 16.64
C CYS A 8 30.85 -15.39 15.93
N SER A 9 29.71 -16.09 15.74
CA SER A 9 29.67 -17.25 14.83
C SER A 9 28.30 -17.61 14.25
N VAL A 10 27.23 -16.86 14.55
CA VAL A 10 25.89 -17.20 14.01
C VAL A 10 25.56 -16.43 12.71
N GLN A 11 26.26 -15.33 12.41
CA GLN A 11 25.92 -14.46 11.28
C GLN A 11 26.48 -14.92 9.92
N THR A 12 27.42 -15.87 9.87
CA THR A 12 28.17 -16.16 8.63
C THR A 12 27.64 -17.30 7.79
N LYS A 13 26.73 -18.15 8.28
CA LYS A 13 26.40 -19.42 7.60
C LYS A 13 25.24 -19.38 6.58
N VAL A 14 24.55 -18.26 6.45
CA VAL A 14 23.43 -18.10 5.47
C VAL A 14 23.89 -17.38 4.20
N SER A 15 25.06 -16.73 4.22
CA SER A 15 25.59 -15.94 3.10
C SER A 15 26.21 -16.78 1.97
N ASP A 16 26.57 -18.05 2.23
CA ASP A 16 27.43 -18.82 1.32
C ASP A 16 26.68 -19.54 0.17
N GLY A 17 25.36 -19.39 0.07
CA GLY A 17 24.52 -20.18 -0.85
C GLY A 17 23.72 -19.40 -1.89
N LEU A 18 23.74 -18.06 -1.85
CA LEU A 18 22.97 -17.25 -2.79
C LEU A 18 23.91 -16.69 -3.85
N PRO A 19 23.64 -16.92 -5.14
CA PRO A 19 24.51 -16.41 -6.18
C PRO A 19 24.51 -14.88 -6.23
N GLU A 20 25.67 -14.28 -6.53
CA GLU A 20 25.93 -12.82 -6.55
C GLU A 20 24.89 -12.02 -7.35
N TYR A 21 24.24 -12.63 -8.34
CA TYR A 21 23.16 -12.00 -9.11
C TYR A 21 21.92 -11.67 -8.25
N LEU A 22 21.58 -12.49 -7.25
CA LEU A 22 20.49 -12.16 -6.31
C LEU A 22 20.90 -11.09 -5.31
N GLN A 23 22.18 -11.03 -4.93
CA GLN A 23 22.68 -9.96 -4.06
C GLN A 23 22.68 -8.63 -4.81
N ASN A 24 23.09 -8.60 -6.08
CA ASN A 24 23.09 -7.38 -6.88
C ASN A 24 21.67 -6.93 -7.30
N LEU A 25 20.72 -7.85 -7.54
CA LEU A 25 19.31 -7.50 -7.76
C LEU A 25 18.66 -6.88 -6.52
N VAL A 26 19.02 -7.35 -5.33
CA VAL A 26 18.52 -6.83 -4.06
C VAL A 26 19.22 -5.51 -3.68
N LEU A 27 20.49 -5.33 -4.04
CA LEU A 27 21.27 -4.13 -3.72
C LEU A 27 21.10 -2.97 -4.72
N MET A 28 20.68 -3.20 -5.97
CA MET A 28 20.50 -2.11 -6.96
C MET A 28 19.19 -1.33 -6.83
N ASP A 29 18.17 -1.82 -6.12
CA ASP A 29 16.81 -1.25 -6.17
C ASP A 29 16.31 -0.62 -4.85
N LEU A 30 17.15 -0.56 -3.81
CA LEU A 30 16.79 -0.03 -2.49
C LEU A 30 17.67 1.16 -2.09
N ASP A 31 17.83 2.13 -2.99
CA ASP A 31 18.40 3.43 -2.59
C ASP A 31 17.44 4.11 -1.60
N PRO A 32 17.91 4.47 -0.38
CA PRO A 32 17.07 5.11 0.64
C PRO A 32 16.54 6.48 0.17
N GLY A 33 17.19 7.11 -0.81
CA GLY A 33 16.69 8.30 -1.49
C GLY A 33 15.46 8.01 -2.34
N THR A 34 15.49 6.97 -3.18
CA THR A 34 14.30 6.50 -3.93
C THR A 34 13.16 6.10 -3.00
N ALA A 35 13.45 5.42 -1.88
CA ALA A 35 12.44 5.04 -0.90
C ALA A 35 11.76 6.28 -0.25
N LYS A 36 12.53 7.30 0.11
CA LYS A 36 11.98 8.56 0.66
C LYS A 36 11.15 9.33 -0.37
N LEU A 37 11.60 9.37 -1.61
CA LEU A 37 10.83 9.99 -2.70
C LEU A 37 9.54 9.22 -2.97
N ALA A 38 9.61 7.89 -3.00
CA ALA A 38 8.45 7.02 -3.13
C ALA A 38 7.45 7.27 -2.01
N ILE A 39 7.88 7.29 -0.74
CA ILE A 39 7.01 7.58 0.41
C ILE A 39 6.34 8.96 0.29
N THR A 40 7.10 9.99 -0.10
CA THR A 40 6.58 11.36 -0.25
C THR A 40 5.54 11.49 -1.34
N LEU A 41 5.62 10.68 -2.41
CA LEU A 41 4.65 10.68 -3.50
C LEU A 41 3.48 9.72 -3.26
N LEU A 42 3.76 8.50 -2.77
CA LEU A 42 2.77 7.45 -2.54
C LEU A 42 1.85 7.79 -1.37
N GLY A 43 2.36 8.42 -0.30
CA GLY A 43 1.55 8.76 0.87
C GLY A 43 0.34 9.65 0.51
N PRO A 44 0.55 10.83 -0.10
CA PRO A 44 -0.54 11.69 -0.57
C PRO A 44 -1.44 11.00 -1.60
N PHE A 45 -0.87 10.16 -2.47
CA PHE A 45 -1.64 9.41 -3.46
C PHE A 45 -2.62 8.43 -2.80
N PHE A 46 -2.14 7.57 -1.89
CA PHE A 46 -2.99 6.63 -1.15
C PHE A 46 -4.01 7.37 -0.29
N SER A 47 -3.63 8.49 0.33
CA SER A 47 -4.54 9.34 1.10
C SER A 47 -5.66 9.92 0.24
N ALA A 48 -5.32 10.49 -0.93
CA ALA A 48 -6.30 11.01 -1.87
C ALA A 48 -7.25 9.90 -2.37
N PHE A 49 -6.70 8.74 -2.73
CA PHE A 49 -7.51 7.61 -3.20
C PHE A 49 -8.44 7.06 -2.11
N SER A 50 -7.95 7.02 -0.87
CA SER A 50 -8.76 6.66 0.31
C SER A 50 -9.90 7.65 0.53
N PHE A 51 -9.64 8.95 0.38
CA PHE A 51 -10.66 9.98 0.44
C PHE A 51 -11.73 9.81 -0.66
N LEU A 52 -11.33 9.47 -1.89
CA LEU A 52 -12.30 9.16 -2.96
C LEU A 52 -13.19 7.97 -2.59
N PHE A 53 -12.63 6.91 -2.00
CA PHE A 53 -13.43 5.77 -1.55
C PHE A 53 -14.38 6.13 -0.41
N ILE A 54 -13.95 6.95 0.56
CA ILE A 54 -14.84 7.47 1.60
C ILE A 54 -16.00 8.26 0.98
N ALA A 55 -15.71 9.17 0.04
CA ALA A 55 -16.73 9.91 -0.67
C ALA A 55 -17.70 8.97 -1.41
N ARG A 56 -17.20 7.86 -2.00
CA ARG A 56 -18.03 6.83 -2.64
C ARG A 56 -18.94 6.09 -1.66
N ILE A 57 -18.48 5.84 -0.44
CA ILE A 57 -19.32 5.24 0.62
C ILE A 57 -20.49 6.19 0.93
N VAL A 58 -20.22 7.47 1.18
CA VAL A 58 -21.27 8.46 1.48
C VAL A 58 -22.24 8.63 0.30
N MET A 59 -21.72 8.73 -0.94
CA MET A 59 -22.56 8.84 -2.14
C MET A 59 -23.42 7.59 -2.38
N SER A 60 -22.95 6.41 -1.97
CA SER A 60 -23.72 5.16 -2.14
C SER A 60 -24.99 5.12 -1.30
N TRP A 61 -25.08 5.93 -0.23
CA TRP A 61 -26.30 6.08 0.56
C TRP A 61 -27.38 6.91 -0.16
N TYR A 62 -27.01 7.65 -1.21
CA TYR A 62 -27.90 8.50 -2.00
C TYR A 62 -27.94 8.04 -3.47
N PRO A 63 -28.70 6.98 -3.80
CA PRO A 63 -28.71 6.38 -5.13
C PRO A 63 -29.24 7.29 -6.25
N LYS A 64 -29.87 8.42 -5.92
CA LYS A 64 -30.41 9.40 -6.89
C LYS A 64 -29.43 10.52 -7.26
N LEU A 65 -28.17 10.45 -6.84
CA LEU A 65 -27.18 11.49 -7.14
C LEU A 65 -26.76 11.47 -8.62
N PRO A 66 -26.56 12.64 -9.25
CA PRO A 66 -26.05 12.73 -10.61
C PRO A 66 -24.53 12.49 -10.63
N VAL A 67 -24.11 11.23 -10.53
CA VAL A 67 -22.70 10.80 -10.46
C VAL A 67 -21.84 11.22 -11.67
N GLY A 68 -22.49 11.53 -12.81
CA GLY A 68 -21.82 12.03 -14.01
C GLY A 68 -21.59 13.56 -14.05
N LYS A 69 -21.96 14.30 -13.00
CA LYS A 69 -21.73 15.75 -12.91
C LYS A 69 -20.70 16.11 -11.86
N PHE A 70 -20.03 17.24 -12.06
CA PHE A 70 -19.16 17.83 -11.06
C PHE A 70 -19.98 18.22 -9.81
N PRO A 71 -19.50 17.95 -8.58
CA PRO A 71 -18.18 17.40 -8.20
C PRO A 71 -18.10 15.87 -8.12
N TYR A 72 -19.24 15.17 -8.19
CA TYR A 72 -19.34 13.72 -7.94
C TYR A 72 -18.53 12.86 -8.93
N VAL A 73 -18.41 13.33 -10.17
CA VAL A 73 -17.63 12.65 -11.22
C VAL A 73 -16.16 12.45 -10.83
N VAL A 74 -15.58 13.33 -10.00
CA VAL A 74 -14.18 13.25 -9.58
C VAL A 74 -13.91 12.02 -8.73
N ALA A 75 -14.87 11.60 -7.92
CA ALA A 75 -14.75 10.37 -7.14
C ALA A 75 -15.27 9.15 -7.90
N TYR A 76 -16.26 9.32 -8.79
CA TYR A 76 -16.84 8.21 -9.55
C TYR A 76 -15.92 7.72 -10.67
N ALA A 77 -15.46 8.61 -11.55
CA ALA A 77 -14.69 8.25 -12.75
C ALA A 77 -13.40 7.43 -12.49
N PRO A 78 -12.51 7.81 -11.54
CA PRO A 78 -11.28 7.05 -11.31
C PRO A 78 -11.52 5.73 -10.57
N THR A 79 -12.59 5.61 -9.76
CA THR A 79 -12.86 4.41 -8.95
C THR A 79 -13.76 3.40 -9.65
N GLU A 80 -14.56 3.83 -10.63
CA GLU A 80 -15.52 3.00 -11.36
C GLU A 80 -14.91 1.77 -12.08
N PRO A 81 -13.77 1.86 -12.80
CA PRO A 81 -13.22 0.67 -13.47
C PRO A 81 -12.84 -0.41 -12.46
N ILE A 82 -12.27 -0.03 -11.31
CA ILE A 82 -11.89 -0.93 -10.23
C ILE A 82 -13.14 -1.53 -9.56
N LEU A 83 -14.10 -0.66 -9.24
CA LEU A 83 -15.32 -1.07 -8.54
C LEU A 83 -16.21 -1.97 -9.40
N THR A 84 -16.32 -1.72 -10.70
CA THR A 84 -17.13 -2.53 -11.62
C THR A 84 -16.61 -3.97 -11.70
N LEU A 85 -15.29 -4.17 -11.68
CA LEU A 85 -14.71 -5.51 -11.61
C LEU A 85 -15.05 -6.20 -10.29
N THR A 86 -14.84 -5.51 -9.16
CA THR A 86 -15.12 -6.11 -7.83
C THR A 86 -16.60 -6.34 -7.55
N ARG A 87 -17.51 -5.56 -8.16
CA ARG A 87 -18.97 -5.75 -8.06
C ARG A 87 -19.44 -7.08 -8.68
N LYS A 88 -18.66 -7.68 -9.58
CA LYS A 88 -18.95 -9.03 -10.09
C LYS A 88 -18.79 -10.10 -9.01
N VAL A 89 -17.94 -9.86 -8.02
CA VAL A 89 -17.65 -10.78 -6.91
C VAL A 89 -18.51 -10.44 -5.70
N ILE A 90 -18.61 -9.15 -5.37
CA ILE A 90 -19.36 -8.65 -4.21
C ILE A 90 -20.49 -7.75 -4.73
N PRO A 91 -21.70 -8.29 -4.93
CA PRO A 91 -22.82 -7.51 -5.40
C PRO A 91 -23.23 -6.44 -4.36
N PRO A 92 -23.80 -5.30 -4.80
CA PRO A 92 -24.30 -4.28 -3.88
C PRO A 92 -25.44 -4.83 -3.02
N LEU A 93 -25.44 -4.48 -1.74
CA LEU A 93 -26.43 -4.94 -0.76
C LEU A 93 -27.43 -3.81 -0.52
N GLY A 94 -28.72 -4.06 -0.80
CA GLY A 94 -29.79 -3.10 -0.51
C GLY A 94 -29.67 -1.75 -1.25
N GLY A 95 -29.04 -1.74 -2.43
CA GLY A 95 -28.81 -0.51 -3.21
C GLY A 95 -27.60 0.31 -2.74
N VAL A 96 -26.88 -0.15 -1.71
CA VAL A 96 -25.63 0.45 -1.22
C VAL A 96 -24.44 -0.36 -1.75
N ASP A 97 -23.49 0.34 -2.36
CA ASP A 97 -22.24 -0.24 -2.81
C ASP A 97 -21.32 -0.49 -1.60
N VAL A 98 -21.11 -1.75 -1.22
CA VAL A 98 -20.19 -2.12 -0.13
C VAL A 98 -18.74 -2.24 -0.61
N THR A 99 -18.53 -2.40 -1.93
CA THR A 99 -17.19 -2.53 -2.53
C THR A 99 -16.23 -1.37 -2.20
N PRO A 100 -16.65 -0.08 -2.15
CA PRO A 100 -15.77 1.02 -1.74
C PRO A 100 -15.23 0.86 -0.31
N VAL A 101 -16.01 0.29 0.61
CA VAL A 101 -15.58 0.06 2.01
C VAL A 101 -14.43 -0.95 2.06
N VAL A 102 -14.56 -2.04 1.31
CA VAL A 102 -13.54 -3.10 1.23
C VAL A 102 -12.25 -2.53 0.66
N TRP A 103 -12.34 -1.75 -0.43
CA TRP A 103 -11.17 -1.10 -1.04
C TRP A 103 -10.52 -0.07 -0.12
N PHE A 104 -11.32 0.73 0.59
CA PHE A 104 -10.80 1.67 1.59
C PHE A 104 -10.01 0.94 2.68
N GLY A 105 -10.55 -0.15 3.22
CA GLY A 105 -9.87 -0.97 4.22
C GLY A 105 -8.56 -1.57 3.68
N LEU A 106 -8.57 -2.10 2.46
CA LEU A 106 -7.39 -2.67 1.82
C LEU A 106 -6.30 -1.61 1.58
N ILE A 107 -6.66 -0.44 1.05
CA ILE A 107 -5.69 0.65 0.80
C ILE A 107 -5.14 1.19 2.12
N SER A 108 -5.98 1.36 3.14
CA SER A 108 -5.53 1.82 4.47
C SER A 108 -4.52 0.85 5.08
N PHE A 109 -4.78 -0.45 4.96
CA PHE A 109 -3.88 -1.49 5.41
C PHE A 109 -2.54 -1.48 4.64
N LEU A 110 -2.59 -1.37 3.31
CA LEU A 110 -1.39 -1.28 2.48
C LEU A 110 -0.57 -0.01 2.78
N ASN A 111 -1.25 1.12 2.99
CA ASN A 111 -0.60 2.38 3.32
C ASN A 111 0.13 2.29 4.67
N GLU A 112 -0.49 1.67 5.69
CA GLU A 112 0.16 1.48 6.99
C GLU A 112 1.37 0.54 6.91
N ILE A 113 1.24 -0.57 6.17
CA ILE A 113 2.34 -1.54 6.04
C ILE A 113 3.50 -1.01 5.21
N LEU A 114 3.21 -0.27 4.14
CA LEU A 114 4.24 0.21 3.23
C LEU A 114 4.85 1.52 3.74
N VAL A 115 4.00 2.48 4.09
CA VAL A 115 4.36 3.89 4.32
C VAL A 115 4.18 4.32 5.78
N GLY A 116 3.56 3.49 6.62
CA GLY A 116 3.32 3.83 8.02
C GLY A 116 4.60 4.03 8.84
N PRO A 117 4.51 4.55 10.07
CA PRO A 117 5.68 4.82 10.93
C PRO A 117 6.56 3.59 11.19
N GLN A 118 5.98 2.39 11.13
CA GLN A 118 6.65 1.09 11.27
C GLN A 118 6.68 0.31 9.95
N GLY A 119 6.34 0.97 8.84
CA GLY A 119 6.19 0.36 7.55
C GLY A 119 7.50 -0.20 7.01
N LEU A 120 7.40 -1.22 6.18
CA LEU A 120 8.54 -1.92 5.58
C LEU A 120 9.48 -0.95 4.84
N LEU A 121 8.94 0.03 4.12
CA LEU A 121 9.77 1.01 3.40
C LEU A 121 10.51 1.95 4.34
N VAL A 122 9.93 2.27 5.50
CA VAL A 122 10.57 3.11 6.52
C VAL A 122 11.71 2.36 7.19
N LEU A 123 11.49 1.08 7.54
CA LEU A 123 12.52 0.24 8.15
C LEU A 123 13.70 0.02 7.19
N LEU A 124 13.43 -0.26 5.92
CA LEU A 124 14.47 -0.41 4.90
C LEU A 124 15.21 0.91 4.63
N SER A 125 14.52 2.05 4.66
CA SER A 125 15.16 3.37 4.53
C SER A 125 16.05 3.75 5.71
N GLN A 126 15.85 3.17 6.89
CA GLN A 126 16.59 3.49 8.12
C GLN A 126 17.82 2.59 8.35
N GLN A 127 18.03 1.56 7.54
CA GLN A 127 19.19 0.67 7.64
C GLN A 127 20.48 1.22 7.01
N VAL A 128 20.49 2.48 6.55
CA VAL A 128 21.69 3.20 6.10
C VAL A 128 22.12 4.22 7.15
#